data_AF-A0A358M9M5-F1
#
_entry.id   AF-A0A358M9M5-F1
#
_cell.length_a   1.000
_cell.length_b   1.000
_cell.length_c   1.000
_cell.angle_alpha   90.00
_cell.angle_beta   90.00
_cell.angle_gamma   90.00
#
_symmetry.space_group_name_H-M   'P 1'
#
loop_
_entity.id
_entity.type
_entity.pdbx_description
1 polymer ?
#
loop_
_entity_poly.entity_id
_entity_poly.type
_entity_poly.pdbx_seq_one_letter_code
_entity_poly.pdbx_strand_id
1 'polypeptide(L)'
;MENYRPLKILHGYSFGEAGTDIGEKKRIIEKRIDDLRKKGYGGIVTNVDMDQNYLHDAESWELFRHAVQYAVNQRGMKIWIYDEKGYPSGSAGGLTLRENPEYECKGLVLVKKNAAAGEKIMIEKPRGHLAVQAVYFIDCTGKQSDLSADTDADGTLRYTAEADGDVYYFVTKPLYEGTHAQHNTCASRRYISLTDAKAVGAFLENTYRAYTDQLEALRLPEGSIQAFFTDEPSLQACYLNKGLDL
;
A
#
# COMPACT_ATOMS: atom_id res chain seq x y z
N MET A 1 22.74 29.84 -3.97
CA MET A 1 22.55 28.90 -2.84
C MET A 1 21.08 28.67 -2.46
N GLU A 2 20.10 29.40 -3.01
CA GLU A 2 18.66 29.21 -2.66
C GLU A 2 18.07 27.85 -3.06
N ASN A 3 18.61 27.17 -4.08
CA ASN A 3 18.04 25.94 -4.64
C ASN A 3 18.39 24.64 -3.91
N TYR A 4 19.13 24.67 -2.79
CA TYR A 4 19.59 23.46 -2.09
C TYR A 4 19.24 23.45 -0.60
N ARG A 5 18.10 24.03 -0.22
CA ARG A 5 17.63 24.01 1.16
C ARG A 5 16.81 22.74 1.45
N PRO A 6 16.95 22.13 2.63
CA PRO A 6 16.19 20.94 2.98
C PRO A 6 14.69 21.24 3.06
N LEU A 7 13.89 20.20 2.84
CA LEU A 7 12.44 20.20 3.07
C LEU A 7 12.15 19.49 4.40
N LYS A 8 11.11 19.92 5.12
CA LYS A 8 10.64 19.22 6.31
C LYS A 8 9.34 18.47 6.02
N ILE A 9 9.31 17.16 6.29
CA ILE A 9 8.06 16.40 6.30
C ILE A 9 7.18 16.85 7.48
N LEU A 10 5.94 17.21 7.17
CA LEU A 10 4.88 17.60 8.08
C LEU A 10 3.60 16.84 7.73
N HIS A 11 3.31 15.78 8.47
CA HIS A 11 2.07 15.02 8.33
C HIS A 11 0.85 15.68 8.97
N GLY A 12 1.07 16.71 9.79
CA GLY A 12 0.05 17.47 10.52
C GLY A 12 0.69 18.57 11.36
N TYR A 13 -0.15 19.38 12.00
CA TYR A 13 0.27 20.62 12.69
C TYR A 13 0.01 20.61 14.20
N SER A 14 -0.52 19.50 14.75
CA SER A 14 -0.79 19.32 16.19
C SER A 14 -1.58 20.48 16.80
N PHE A 15 -2.88 20.52 16.55
CA PHE A 15 -3.74 21.65 16.89
C PHE A 15 -4.03 21.85 18.39
N GLY A 16 -3.67 20.90 19.25
CA GLY A 16 -3.83 21.04 20.70
C GLY A 16 -5.26 21.40 21.11
N GLU A 17 -5.40 22.47 21.90
CA GLU A 17 -6.69 22.96 22.42
C GLU A 17 -7.53 23.74 21.40
N ALA A 18 -7.06 23.93 20.17
CA ALA A 18 -7.80 24.69 19.15
C ALA A 18 -9.15 24.06 18.78
N GLY A 19 -9.38 22.77 19.09
CA GLY A 19 -10.67 22.11 18.92
C GLY A 19 -11.20 22.23 17.49
N THR A 20 -12.31 22.95 17.30
CA THR A 20 -12.94 23.24 16.00
C THR A 20 -12.71 24.69 15.51
N ASP A 21 -11.90 25.49 16.21
CA ASP A 21 -11.59 26.87 15.79
C ASP A 21 -10.59 26.87 14.62
N ILE A 22 -11.12 26.99 13.41
CA ILE A 22 -10.33 27.06 12.17
C ILE A 22 -9.37 28.24 12.15
N GLY A 23 -9.76 29.38 12.73
CA GLY A 23 -8.90 30.56 12.78
C GLY A 23 -7.66 30.33 13.64
N GLU A 24 -7.82 29.66 14.78
CA GLU A 24 -6.68 29.25 15.61
C GLU A 24 -5.83 28.17 14.93
N LYS A 25 -6.45 27.15 14.30
CA LYS A 25 -5.71 26.13 13.54
C LYS A 25 -4.84 26.73 12.44
N LYS A 26 -5.36 27.70 11.70
CA LYS A 26 -4.62 28.46 10.69
C LYS A 26 -3.45 29.24 11.30
N ARG A 27 -3.63 29.91 12.44
CA ARG A 27 -2.54 30.59 13.16
C ARG A 27 -1.45 29.63 13.62
N ILE A 28 -1.81 28.43 14.08
CA ILE A 28 -0.85 27.37 14.45
C ILE A 28 -0.03 26.92 13.23
N ILE A 29 -0.67 26.69 12.08
CA ILE A 29 -0.03 26.35 10.81
C ILE A 29 1.01 27.42 10.43
N GLU A 30 0.60 28.68 10.43
CA GLU A 30 1.45 29.83 10.07
C GLU A 30 2.68 29.91 10.98
N LYS A 31 2.48 29.82 12.30
CA LYS A 31 3.56 29.82 13.29
C LYS A 31 4.55 28.69 13.05
N ARG A 32 4.06 27.49 12.70
CA ARG A 32 4.91 26.33 12.41
C ARG A 32 5.73 26.52 11.13
N ILE A 33 5.11 27.03 10.06
CA ILE A 33 5.79 27.32 8.80
C ILE A 33 6.85 28.43 8.99
N ASP A 34 6.52 29.47 9.74
CA ASP A 34 7.44 30.56 10.07
C ASP A 34 8.66 30.08 10.85
N ASP A 35 8.46 29.20 11.83
CA ASP A 35 9.53 28.57 12.61
C ASP A 35 10.47 27.74 11.70
N LEU A 36 9.91 26.94 10.79
CA LEU A 36 10.71 26.19 9.82
C LEU A 36 11.50 27.12 8.89
N ARG A 37 10.88 28.20 8.42
CA ARG A 37 11.57 29.17 7.58
C ARG A 37 12.73 29.84 8.33
N LYS A 38 12.52 30.23 9.59
CA LYS A 38 13.57 30.79 10.47
C LYS A 38 14.73 29.80 10.68
N LYS A 39 14.43 28.51 10.73
CA LYS A 39 15.42 27.42 10.83
C LYS A 39 16.14 27.10 9.52
N GLY A 40 15.83 27.80 8.42
CA GLY A 40 16.53 27.67 7.15
C GLY A 40 15.95 26.64 6.18
N TYR A 41 14.79 26.06 6.47
CA TYR A 41 14.12 25.16 5.52
C TYR A 41 13.68 25.91 4.26
N GLY A 42 13.85 25.24 3.12
CA GLY A 42 13.45 25.73 1.80
C GLY A 42 11.99 25.45 1.48
N GLY A 43 11.37 24.54 2.24
CA GLY A 43 10.06 24.04 1.92
C GLY A 43 9.58 22.94 2.87
N ILE A 44 8.43 22.39 2.55
CA ILE A 44 7.78 21.33 3.33
C ILE A 44 7.33 20.20 2.41
N VAL A 45 7.33 18.98 2.94
CA VAL A 45 6.62 17.84 2.38
C VAL A 45 5.37 17.68 3.23
N THR A 46 4.17 17.77 2.64
CA THR A 46 2.92 17.80 3.40
C THR A 46 1.84 16.99 2.70
N ASN A 47 0.82 16.62 3.45
CA ASN A 47 -0.37 15.92 2.98
C ASN A 47 -1.63 16.53 3.62
N VAL A 48 -2.81 16.22 3.08
CA VAL A 48 -4.06 16.41 3.83
C VAL A 48 -4.03 15.52 5.07
N ASP A 49 -4.70 15.93 6.15
CA ASP A 49 -4.67 15.18 7.42
C ASP A 49 -5.04 13.69 7.19
N MET A 50 -4.28 12.81 7.84
CA MET A 50 -4.35 11.36 7.67
C MET A 50 -5.28 10.72 8.71
N ASP A 51 -6.39 11.38 9.00
CA ASP A 51 -7.38 10.93 9.96
C ASP A 51 -8.31 9.84 9.38
N GLN A 52 -9.39 9.49 10.09
CA GLN A 52 -10.33 8.47 9.64
C GLN A 52 -11.04 8.83 8.33
N ASN A 53 -11.21 10.11 8.02
CA ASN A 53 -11.89 10.63 6.84
C ASN A 53 -10.90 11.15 5.78
N TYR A 54 -9.68 10.60 5.74
CA TYR A 54 -8.65 10.91 4.75
C TYR A 54 -9.23 11.09 3.32
N LEU A 55 -8.85 12.20 2.68
CA LEU A 55 -9.33 12.68 1.37
C LEU A 55 -10.81 13.11 1.30
N HIS A 56 -11.62 12.83 2.32
CA HIS A 56 -13.07 13.10 2.35
C HIS A 56 -13.47 14.17 3.38
N ASP A 57 -12.53 14.69 4.18
CA ASP A 57 -12.79 15.72 5.17
C ASP A 57 -12.55 17.14 4.63
N ALA A 58 -13.62 17.94 4.56
CA ALA A 58 -13.58 19.28 3.99
C ALA A 58 -12.72 20.25 4.81
N GLU A 59 -12.72 20.09 6.14
CA GLU A 59 -11.94 20.91 7.06
C GLU A 59 -10.43 20.67 6.86
N SER A 60 -10.02 19.41 6.80
CA SER A 60 -8.65 18.99 6.54
C SER A 60 -8.15 19.52 5.22
N TRP A 61 -8.97 19.48 4.17
CA TRP A 61 -8.65 20.09 2.89
C TRP A 61 -8.49 21.62 2.98
N GLU A 62 -9.32 22.31 3.76
CA GLU A 62 -9.18 23.74 3.99
C GLU A 62 -7.86 24.09 4.68
N LEU A 63 -7.49 23.34 5.71
CA LEU A 63 -6.25 23.54 6.45
C LEU A 63 -5.02 23.20 5.60
N PHE A 64 -5.08 22.13 4.79
CA PHE A 64 -4.06 21.79 3.81
C PHE A 64 -3.84 22.93 2.80
N ARG A 65 -4.93 23.41 2.17
CA ARG A 65 -4.89 24.53 1.22
C ARG A 65 -4.26 25.77 1.87
N HIS A 66 -4.67 26.09 3.10
CA HIS A 66 -4.12 27.22 3.85
C HIS A 66 -2.61 27.08 4.07
N ALA A 67 -2.15 25.91 4.52
CA ALA A 67 -0.73 25.65 4.76
C ALA A 67 0.11 25.80 3.50
N VAL A 68 -0.33 25.21 2.38
CA VAL A 68 0.34 25.28 1.08
C VAL A 68 0.39 26.73 0.59
N GLN A 69 -0.75 27.44 0.58
CA GLN A 69 -0.83 28.82 0.11
C GLN A 69 0.06 29.76 0.96
N TYR A 70 0.04 29.60 2.28
CA TYR A 70 0.85 30.42 3.18
C TYR A 70 2.35 30.17 2.99
N ALA A 71 2.78 28.90 2.95
CA ALA A 71 4.17 28.53 2.71
C ALA A 71 4.69 29.13 1.39
N VAL A 72 3.93 28.99 0.31
CA VAL A 72 4.34 29.47 -1.01
C VAL A 72 4.31 31.01 -1.07
N ASN A 73 3.15 31.62 -0.83
CA ASN A 73 2.96 33.05 -1.10
C ASN A 73 3.63 33.95 -0.07
N GLN A 74 3.65 33.55 1.20
CA GLN A 74 4.15 34.39 2.29
C GLN A 74 5.63 34.12 2.60
N ARG A 75 6.14 32.93 2.27
CA ARG A 75 7.49 32.49 2.67
C ARG A 75 8.37 32.03 1.51
N GLY A 76 7.84 31.98 0.28
CA GLY A 76 8.59 31.54 -0.91
C GLY A 76 9.07 30.09 -0.78
N MET A 77 8.36 29.27 -0.01
CA MET A 77 8.73 27.89 0.27
C MET A 77 8.25 26.96 -0.84
N LYS A 78 9.04 25.92 -1.13
CA LYS A 78 8.67 24.86 -2.07
C LYS A 78 7.88 23.76 -1.38
N ILE A 79 7.03 23.08 -2.14
CA ILE A 79 6.12 22.06 -1.62
C ILE A 79 6.37 20.74 -2.33
N TRP A 80 6.48 19.67 -1.55
CA TRP A 80 6.26 18.30 -2.01
C TRP A 80 4.99 17.75 -1.37
N ILE A 81 4.28 16.89 -2.09
CA ILE A 81 3.07 16.23 -1.58
C ILE A 81 3.41 14.82 -1.16
N TYR A 82 3.15 14.45 0.10
CA TYR A 82 3.17 13.05 0.53
C TYR A 82 1.82 12.42 0.13
N ASP A 83 1.87 11.32 -0.63
CA ASP A 83 0.73 10.92 -1.46
C ASP A 83 -0.22 9.88 -0.84
N GLU A 84 0.05 9.44 0.38
CA GLU A 84 -0.66 8.32 0.99
C GLU A 84 -1.05 8.59 2.45
N LYS A 85 -1.98 7.80 2.99
CA LYS A 85 -2.21 7.63 4.43
C LYS A 85 -1.21 6.64 5.03
N GLY A 86 0.06 7.04 5.01
CA GLY A 86 1.22 6.27 5.49
C GLY A 86 1.64 5.09 4.60
N TYR A 87 2.89 4.65 4.71
CA TYR A 87 3.47 3.57 3.89
C TYR A 87 2.61 2.29 3.81
N PRO A 88 2.55 1.60 2.64
CA PRO A 88 3.04 1.99 1.31
C PRO A 88 2.02 2.75 0.46
N SER A 89 2.46 3.58 -0.48
CA SER A 89 1.56 4.22 -1.46
C SER A 89 0.84 3.20 -2.34
N GLY A 90 -0.45 3.39 -2.60
CA GLY A 90 -1.27 2.53 -3.46
C GLY A 90 -2.63 2.15 -2.87
N SER A 91 -2.87 2.47 -1.59
CA SER A 91 -4.10 2.12 -0.89
C SER A 91 -5.09 3.27 -0.79
N ALA A 92 -4.62 4.52 -0.85
CA ALA A 92 -5.40 5.72 -0.53
C ALA A 92 -6.09 5.61 0.85
N GLY A 93 -5.38 5.16 1.88
CA GLY A 93 -5.96 4.86 3.20
C GLY A 93 -6.98 3.71 3.19
N GLY A 94 -6.94 2.84 2.19
CA GLY A 94 -7.86 1.71 1.99
C GLY A 94 -9.01 1.99 1.01
N LEU A 95 -9.17 3.24 0.55
CA LEU A 95 -10.24 3.63 -0.37
C LEU A 95 -10.15 2.88 -1.70
N THR A 96 -8.94 2.63 -2.22
CA THR A 96 -8.76 1.99 -3.52
C THR A 96 -9.38 0.59 -3.58
N LEU A 97 -9.18 -0.23 -2.54
CA LEU A 97 -9.80 -1.57 -2.46
C LEU A 97 -11.23 -1.56 -1.95
N ARG A 98 -11.64 -0.54 -1.18
CA ARG A 98 -13.02 -0.45 -0.69
C ARG A 98 -14.03 -0.45 -1.84
N GLU A 99 -13.70 0.26 -2.91
CA GLU A 99 -14.56 0.39 -4.10
C GLU A 99 -14.21 -0.62 -5.20
N ASN A 100 -13.04 -1.26 -5.10
CA ASN A 100 -12.54 -2.21 -6.11
C ASN A 100 -11.85 -3.42 -5.45
N PRO A 101 -12.60 -4.29 -4.73
CA PRO A 101 -12.02 -5.43 -4.01
C PRO A 101 -11.29 -6.43 -4.94
N GLU A 102 -11.63 -6.47 -6.23
CA GLU A 102 -11.01 -7.33 -7.22
C GLU A 102 -9.54 -7.00 -7.51
N TYR A 103 -9.12 -5.77 -7.21
CA TYR A 103 -7.76 -5.28 -7.40
C TYR A 103 -6.80 -5.72 -6.30
N GLU A 104 -7.28 -6.44 -5.28
CA GLU A 104 -6.42 -6.96 -4.22
C GLU A 104 -5.29 -7.83 -4.78
N CYS A 105 -4.08 -7.59 -4.28
CA CYS A 105 -2.90 -8.33 -4.69
C CYS A 105 -3.04 -9.81 -4.36
N LYS A 106 -2.80 -10.67 -5.36
CA LYS A 106 -2.82 -12.12 -5.23
C LYS A 106 -1.43 -12.66 -5.50
N GLY A 107 -1.10 -13.78 -4.86
CA GLY A 107 0.17 -14.46 -5.01
C GLY A 107 -0.03 -15.94 -5.27
N LEU A 108 0.97 -16.55 -5.92
CA LEU A 108 1.07 -17.99 -6.07
C LEU A 108 1.81 -18.57 -4.88
N VAL A 109 1.21 -19.56 -4.20
CA VAL A 109 1.77 -20.27 -3.06
C VAL A 109 1.99 -21.72 -3.44
N LEU A 110 3.13 -22.28 -3.03
CA LEU A 110 3.46 -23.68 -3.20
C LEU A 110 3.20 -24.42 -1.89
N VAL A 111 2.36 -25.45 -1.96
CA VAL A 111 2.31 -26.52 -0.96
C VAL A 111 3.13 -27.68 -1.51
N LYS A 112 4.25 -27.98 -0.84
CA LYS A 112 5.13 -29.09 -1.21
C LYS A 112 4.92 -30.25 -0.23
N LYS A 113 4.76 -31.46 -0.75
CA LYS A 113 4.70 -32.69 0.06
C LYS A 113 5.62 -33.75 -0.52
N ASN A 114 6.50 -34.28 0.32
CA ASN A 114 7.28 -35.47 -0.03
C ASN A 114 6.40 -36.72 0.04
N ALA A 115 6.67 -37.70 -0.82
CA ALA A 115 5.93 -38.94 -0.90
C ALA A 115 6.84 -40.13 -1.18
N ALA A 116 6.56 -41.24 -0.51
CA ALA A 116 7.17 -42.52 -0.81
C ALA A 116 6.36 -43.29 -1.86
N ALA A 117 7.01 -44.18 -2.61
CA ALA A 117 6.36 -45.05 -3.58
C ALA A 117 5.20 -45.83 -2.93
N GLY A 118 4.02 -45.76 -3.55
CA GLY A 118 2.77 -46.37 -3.07
C GLY A 118 2.02 -45.57 -2.00
N GLU A 119 2.56 -44.44 -1.51
CA GLU A 119 1.86 -43.59 -0.54
C GLU A 119 0.58 -42.99 -1.15
N LYS A 120 -0.53 -43.07 -0.42
CA LYS A 120 -1.77 -42.36 -0.75
C LYS A 120 -1.72 -40.95 -0.17
N ILE A 121 -1.75 -39.96 -1.06
CA ILE A 121 -1.68 -38.55 -0.73
C ILE A 121 -3.06 -37.92 -0.89
N MET A 122 -3.44 -37.13 0.11
CA MET A 122 -4.55 -36.20 0.03
C MET A 122 -4.05 -34.80 0.40
N ILE A 123 -4.28 -33.83 -0.48
CA ILE A 123 -4.00 -32.41 -0.20
C ILE A 123 -5.29 -31.64 -0.48
N GLU A 124 -5.91 -31.14 0.58
CA GLU A 124 -7.06 -30.25 0.48
C GLU A 124 -6.60 -28.83 0.14
N LYS A 125 -7.38 -28.11 -0.67
CA LYS A 125 -7.10 -26.70 -0.95
C LYS A 125 -7.12 -25.90 0.36
N PRO A 126 -6.02 -25.26 0.78
CA PRO A 126 -5.98 -24.63 2.09
C PRO A 126 -7.02 -23.51 2.22
N ARG A 127 -7.59 -23.37 3.42
CA ARG A 127 -8.61 -22.34 3.69
C ARG A 127 -8.09 -20.93 3.33
N GLY A 128 -8.98 -20.10 2.79
CA GLY A 128 -8.64 -18.73 2.36
C GLY A 128 -7.90 -18.63 1.02
N HIS A 129 -7.53 -19.77 0.42
CA HIS A 129 -6.96 -19.79 -0.93
C HIS A 129 -8.04 -19.80 -2.00
N LEU A 130 -7.72 -19.23 -3.16
CA LEU A 130 -8.64 -18.97 -4.25
C LEU A 130 -8.73 -20.20 -5.17
N ALA A 131 -7.82 -20.31 -6.14
CA ALA A 131 -7.84 -21.32 -7.18
C ALA A 131 -6.51 -22.09 -7.25
N VAL A 132 -6.62 -23.40 -7.43
CA VAL A 132 -5.50 -24.26 -7.82
C VAL A 132 -5.08 -23.86 -9.23
N GLN A 133 -3.79 -23.61 -9.42
CA GLN A 133 -3.25 -23.20 -10.72
C GLN A 133 -2.59 -24.38 -11.43
N ALA A 134 -1.92 -25.24 -10.66
CA ALA A 134 -1.30 -26.45 -11.20
C ALA A 134 -0.96 -27.43 -10.07
N VAL A 135 -0.94 -28.73 -10.40
CA VAL A 135 -0.49 -29.77 -9.48
C VAL A 135 0.39 -30.74 -10.25
N TYR A 136 1.61 -30.96 -9.76
CA TYR A 136 2.57 -31.86 -10.38
C TYR A 136 3.16 -32.82 -9.37
N PHE A 137 3.53 -34.00 -9.83
CA PHE A 137 4.44 -34.89 -9.14
C PHE A 137 5.78 -34.92 -9.88
N ILE A 138 6.88 -34.84 -9.15
CA ILE A 138 8.23 -35.00 -9.71
C ILE A 138 8.89 -36.15 -8.95
N ASP A 139 9.21 -37.23 -9.65
CA ASP A 139 9.88 -38.38 -9.05
C ASP A 139 11.38 -38.14 -8.80
N CYS A 140 12.03 -39.07 -8.12
CA CYS A 140 13.46 -38.99 -7.81
C CYS A 140 14.40 -38.98 -9.04
N THR A 141 13.89 -39.31 -10.23
CA THR A 141 14.63 -39.21 -11.50
C THR A 141 14.44 -37.86 -12.19
N GLY A 142 13.53 -37.02 -11.66
CA GLY A 142 13.16 -35.73 -12.23
C GLY A 142 12.04 -35.83 -13.26
N LYS A 143 11.41 -36.99 -13.44
CA LYS A 143 10.26 -37.13 -14.33
C LYS A 143 9.05 -36.42 -13.71
N GLN A 144 8.44 -35.52 -14.49
CA GLN A 144 7.26 -34.78 -14.10
C GLN A 144 5.98 -35.46 -14.61
N SER A 145 4.97 -35.54 -13.75
CA SER A 145 3.60 -35.96 -14.07
C SER A 145 2.61 -34.86 -13.68
N ASP A 146 1.67 -34.54 -14.57
CA ASP A 146 0.55 -33.64 -14.29
C ASP A 146 -0.55 -34.38 -13.52
N LEU A 147 -0.93 -33.85 -12.36
CA LEU A 147 -1.94 -34.41 -11.46
C LEU A 147 -3.26 -33.63 -11.48
N SER A 148 -3.50 -32.83 -12.53
CA SER A 148 -4.73 -32.05 -12.67
C SER A 148 -5.97 -32.94 -12.73
N ALA A 149 -5.87 -34.13 -13.33
CA ALA A 149 -6.97 -35.11 -13.39
C ALA A 149 -7.28 -35.78 -12.04
N ASP A 150 -6.29 -35.80 -11.14
CA ASP A 150 -6.40 -36.33 -9.77
C ASP A 150 -6.87 -35.28 -8.75
N THR A 151 -7.14 -34.05 -9.21
CA THR A 151 -7.59 -32.93 -8.41
C THR A 151 -9.06 -32.63 -8.70
N ASP A 152 -9.91 -32.68 -7.68
CA ASP A 152 -11.34 -32.42 -7.86
C ASP A 152 -11.66 -30.92 -8.00
N ALA A 153 -12.95 -30.63 -8.26
CA ALA A 153 -13.44 -29.26 -8.46
C ALA A 153 -13.28 -28.35 -7.22
N ASP A 154 -13.22 -28.93 -6.02
CA ASP A 154 -12.97 -28.19 -4.78
C ASP A 154 -11.47 -27.94 -4.55
N GLY A 155 -10.62 -28.51 -5.41
CA GLY A 155 -9.17 -28.42 -5.38
C GLY A 155 -8.53 -29.49 -4.49
N THR A 156 -9.24 -30.55 -4.11
CA THR A 156 -8.65 -31.63 -3.32
C THR A 156 -7.93 -32.62 -4.23
N LEU A 157 -6.61 -32.72 -4.08
CA LEU A 157 -5.80 -33.74 -4.73
C LEU A 157 -5.99 -35.08 -4.03
N ARG A 158 -6.19 -36.16 -4.79
CA ARG A 158 -6.10 -37.55 -4.32
C ARG A 158 -5.25 -38.36 -5.27
N TYR A 159 -4.02 -38.69 -4.85
CA TYR A 159 -3.02 -39.32 -5.70
C TYR A 159 -2.33 -40.47 -4.96
N THR A 160 -1.93 -41.53 -5.68
CA THR A 160 -1.05 -42.58 -5.14
C THR A 160 0.30 -42.47 -5.83
N ALA A 161 1.35 -42.22 -5.06
CA ALA A 161 2.68 -41.99 -5.61
C ALA A 161 3.20 -43.23 -6.35
N GLU A 162 3.58 -43.07 -7.62
CA GLU A 162 4.11 -44.17 -8.44
C GLU A 162 5.57 -44.52 -8.09
N ALA A 163 6.30 -43.58 -7.49
CA ALA A 163 7.69 -43.68 -7.07
C ALA A 163 7.95 -42.75 -5.87
N ASP A 164 9.16 -42.78 -5.33
CA ASP A 164 9.59 -41.75 -4.37
C ASP A 164 9.72 -40.41 -5.09
N GLY A 165 9.23 -39.33 -4.48
CA GLY A 165 9.26 -38.01 -5.11
C GLY A 165 8.53 -36.93 -4.31
N ASP A 166 8.20 -35.84 -4.98
CA ASP A 166 7.56 -34.69 -4.38
C ASP A 166 6.32 -34.26 -5.18
N VAL A 167 5.24 -33.99 -4.47
CA VAL A 167 4.07 -33.27 -4.99
C VAL A 167 4.28 -31.77 -4.84
N TYR A 168 4.06 -31.05 -5.93
CA TYR A 168 4.05 -29.59 -6.02
C TYR A 168 2.63 -29.12 -6.32
N TYR A 169 1.95 -28.61 -5.30
CA TYR A 169 0.58 -28.10 -5.40
C TYR A 169 0.60 -26.57 -5.38
N PHE A 170 0.37 -25.95 -6.53
CA PHE A 170 0.38 -24.51 -6.71
C PHE A 170 -1.02 -23.94 -6.62
N VAL A 171 -1.21 -23.00 -5.70
CA VAL A 171 -2.52 -22.41 -5.40
C VAL A 171 -2.38 -20.90 -5.20
N THR A 172 -3.39 -20.15 -5.64
CA THR A 172 -3.42 -18.69 -5.47
C THR A 172 -4.08 -18.29 -4.16
N LYS A 173 -3.65 -17.17 -3.58
CA LYS A 173 -4.34 -16.53 -2.44
C LYS A 173 -4.21 -15.01 -2.47
N PRO A 174 -5.07 -14.27 -1.76
CA PRO A 174 -4.78 -12.88 -1.41
C PRO A 174 -3.47 -12.79 -0.60
N LEU A 175 -2.64 -11.80 -0.90
CA LEU A 175 -1.39 -11.56 -0.18
C LEU A 175 -1.67 -10.64 1.02
N TYR A 176 -2.27 -11.23 2.06
CA TYR A 176 -2.49 -10.56 3.33
C TYR A 176 -1.94 -11.39 4.49
N GLU A 177 -2.51 -12.57 4.75
CA GLU A 177 -2.19 -13.37 5.94
C GLU A 177 -0.71 -13.83 5.95
N GLY A 178 0.02 -13.46 7.01
CA GLY A 178 1.44 -13.72 7.23
C GLY A 178 2.38 -12.84 6.40
N THR A 179 1.85 -11.94 5.57
CA THR A 179 2.65 -11.10 4.67
C THR A 179 2.93 -9.73 5.26
N HIS A 180 3.80 -8.97 4.60
CA HIS A 180 4.08 -7.57 4.94
C HIS A 180 2.81 -6.71 4.96
N ALA A 181 1.80 -7.00 4.13
CA ALA A 181 0.53 -6.27 4.15
C ALA A 181 -0.17 -6.34 5.53
N GLN A 182 -0.16 -7.50 6.19
CA GLN A 182 -0.72 -7.67 7.53
C GLN A 182 0.21 -7.09 8.62
N HIS A 183 1.52 -7.26 8.47
CA HIS A 183 2.51 -6.85 9.47
C HIS A 183 3.20 -5.53 9.13
N ASN A 184 2.49 -4.65 8.43
CA ASN A 184 3.02 -3.38 7.99
C ASN A 184 3.28 -2.46 9.20
N THR A 185 4.36 -1.68 9.12
CA THR A 185 4.81 -0.77 10.20
C THR A 185 3.86 0.40 10.42
N CYS A 186 3.08 0.80 9.41
CA CYS A 186 2.13 1.91 9.50
C CYS A 186 0.71 1.43 9.82
N ALA A 187 0.18 0.45 9.08
CA ALA A 187 -1.17 -0.07 9.29
C ALA A 187 -1.34 -1.47 8.70
N SER A 188 -1.91 -2.40 9.48
CA SER A 188 -2.35 -3.71 8.97
C SER A 188 -3.47 -3.51 7.95
N ARG A 189 -3.18 -3.66 6.65
CA ARG A 189 -4.14 -3.39 5.58
C ARG A 189 -3.92 -4.26 4.35
N ARG A 190 -5.03 -4.63 3.70
CA ARG A 190 -4.99 -5.25 2.37
C ARG A 190 -4.44 -4.27 1.34
N TYR A 191 -3.78 -4.78 0.30
CA TYR A 191 -3.02 -3.96 -0.63
C TYR A 191 -3.32 -4.33 -2.10
N ILE A 192 -3.23 -3.33 -2.97
CA ILE A 192 -3.52 -3.49 -4.41
C ILE A 192 -2.42 -4.26 -5.13
N SER A 193 -2.76 -4.89 -6.24
CA SER A 193 -1.74 -5.38 -7.18
C SER A 193 -1.13 -4.21 -7.95
N LEU A 194 0.11 -3.84 -7.63
CA LEU A 194 0.85 -2.82 -8.38
C LEU A 194 1.18 -3.21 -9.83
N THR A 195 1.01 -4.49 -10.17
CA THR A 195 1.17 -4.99 -11.54
C THR A 195 -0.12 -4.88 -12.37
N ASP A 196 -1.24 -4.54 -11.74
CA ASP A 196 -2.51 -4.28 -12.42
C ASP A 196 -2.66 -2.78 -12.69
N ALA A 197 -2.62 -2.39 -13.96
CA ALA A 197 -2.77 -1.00 -14.37
C ALA A 197 -4.11 -0.38 -13.95
N LYS A 198 -5.18 -1.17 -13.84
CA LYS A 198 -6.49 -0.68 -13.37
C LYS A 198 -6.47 -0.39 -11.87
N ALA A 199 -5.80 -1.24 -11.10
CA ALA A 199 -5.60 -1.04 -9.67
C ALA A 199 -4.80 0.23 -9.38
N VAL A 200 -3.69 0.43 -10.09
CA VAL A 200 -2.89 1.65 -9.99
C VAL A 200 -3.69 2.87 -10.46
N GLY A 201 -4.46 2.74 -11.55
CA GLY A 201 -5.35 3.80 -12.04
C GLY A 201 -6.39 4.23 -10.99
N ALA A 202 -6.99 3.28 -10.28
CA ALA A 202 -7.94 3.58 -9.20
C ALA A 202 -7.28 4.28 -8.01
N PHE A 203 -6.02 3.95 -7.68
CA PHE A 203 -5.26 4.71 -6.69
C PHE A 203 -5.02 6.16 -7.14
N LEU A 204 -4.55 6.37 -8.37
CA LEU A 204 -4.30 7.70 -8.93
C LEU A 204 -5.56 8.57 -8.95
N GLU A 205 -6.72 7.98 -9.28
CA GLU A 205 -8.00 8.70 -9.28
C GLU A 205 -8.46 9.06 -7.86
N ASN A 206 -8.26 8.18 -6.87
CA ASN A 206 -8.62 8.51 -5.49
C ASN A 206 -7.71 9.57 -4.88
N THR A 207 -6.41 9.53 -5.16
CA THR A 207 -5.39 10.35 -4.47
C THR A 207 -4.90 11.52 -5.32
N TYR A 208 -4.26 11.24 -6.45
CA TYR A 208 -3.53 12.25 -7.22
C TYR A 208 -4.52 13.22 -7.88
N ARG A 209 -5.67 12.75 -8.36
CA ARG A 209 -6.76 13.62 -8.84
C ARG A 209 -7.23 14.54 -7.71
N ALA A 210 -7.57 13.98 -6.55
CA ALA A 210 -8.05 14.76 -5.41
C ALA A 210 -7.05 15.85 -4.99
N TYR A 211 -5.76 15.54 -4.89
CA TYR A 211 -4.74 16.56 -4.62
C TYR A 211 -4.61 17.59 -5.74
N THR A 212 -4.63 17.15 -7.00
CA THR A 212 -4.48 18.04 -8.17
C THR A 212 -5.61 19.06 -8.21
N ASP A 213 -6.86 18.64 -8.04
CA ASP A 213 -8.03 19.52 -8.05
C ASP A 213 -7.91 20.62 -6.98
N GLN A 214 -7.44 20.24 -5.78
CA GLN A 214 -7.26 21.16 -4.66
C GLN A 214 -6.12 22.15 -4.89
N LEU A 215 -5.02 21.69 -5.51
CA LEU A 215 -3.82 22.51 -5.76
C LEU A 215 -4.02 23.47 -6.94
N GLU A 216 -4.69 23.04 -8.02
CA GLU A 216 -5.01 23.89 -9.17
C GLU A 216 -5.91 25.06 -8.76
N ALA A 217 -6.86 24.82 -7.85
CA ALA A 217 -7.72 25.86 -7.30
C ALA A 217 -6.96 27.00 -6.61
N LEU A 218 -5.74 26.74 -6.10
CA LEU A 218 -4.92 27.74 -5.40
C LEU A 218 -4.16 28.70 -6.34
N ARG A 219 -4.07 28.38 -7.64
CA ARG A 219 -3.37 29.19 -8.67
C ARG A 219 -1.97 29.64 -8.23
N LEU A 220 -1.21 28.69 -7.67
CA LEU A 220 0.14 28.96 -7.16
C LEU A 220 1.10 29.32 -8.31
N PRO A 221 2.16 30.11 -8.04
CA PRO A 221 3.22 30.33 -9.01
C PRO A 221 3.80 29.02 -9.54
N GLU A 222 4.18 28.99 -10.82
CA GLU A 222 4.77 27.81 -11.45
C GLU A 222 6.01 27.30 -10.68
N GLY A 223 6.14 25.98 -10.57
CA GLY A 223 7.23 25.34 -9.85
C GLY A 223 7.18 25.51 -8.32
N SER A 224 6.02 25.90 -7.75
CA SER A 224 5.81 25.91 -6.29
C SER A 224 5.65 24.49 -5.73
N ILE A 225 4.89 23.64 -6.43
CA ILE A 225 4.82 22.20 -6.17
C ILE A 225 5.90 21.53 -7.02
N GLN A 226 6.84 20.85 -6.39
CA GLN A 226 8.02 20.29 -7.08
C GLN A 226 7.98 18.78 -7.24
N ALA A 227 7.25 18.06 -6.38
CA ALA A 227 7.14 16.61 -6.47
C ALA A 227 5.91 16.09 -5.72
N PHE A 228 5.44 14.91 -6.15
CA PHE A 228 4.72 13.97 -5.30
C PHE A 228 5.72 12.93 -4.81
N PHE A 229 5.78 12.75 -3.50
CA PHE A 229 6.60 11.76 -2.85
C PHE A 229 5.77 10.51 -2.61
N THR A 230 6.01 9.50 -3.46
CA THR A 230 5.46 8.16 -3.35
C THR A 230 6.27 7.37 -2.31
N ASP A 231 5.62 7.01 -1.21
CA ASP A 231 6.23 6.24 -0.12
C ASP A 231 6.31 4.75 -0.50
N GLU A 232 7.42 4.41 -1.15
CA GLU A 232 7.92 3.07 -1.52
C GLU A 232 6.83 2.09 -2.00
N PRO A 233 6.53 2.05 -3.32
CA PRO A 233 5.66 1.02 -3.88
C PRO A 233 6.28 -0.36 -3.61
N SER A 234 5.49 -1.26 -3.02
CA SER A 234 5.98 -2.57 -2.58
C SER A 234 4.95 -3.63 -2.89
N LEU A 235 5.38 -4.80 -3.36
CA LEU A 235 4.46 -5.91 -3.64
C LEU A 235 3.78 -6.46 -2.38
N GLN A 236 4.24 -6.06 -1.19
CA GLN A 236 3.76 -6.51 0.13
C GLN A 236 3.69 -8.05 0.30
N ALA A 237 4.35 -8.80 -0.59
CA ALA A 237 4.22 -10.24 -0.72
C ALA A 237 5.15 -11.04 0.21
N CYS A 238 6.19 -10.38 0.75
CA CYS A 238 7.15 -11.05 1.64
C CYS A 238 6.45 -11.51 2.91
N TYR A 239 6.66 -12.76 3.29
CA TYR A 239 6.24 -13.25 4.58
C TYR A 239 7.13 -12.66 5.68
N LEU A 240 6.50 -12.09 6.71
CA LEU A 240 7.18 -11.58 7.89
C LEU A 240 6.95 -12.55 9.05
N ASN A 241 7.32 -13.82 8.84
CA ASN A 241 7.07 -14.91 9.79
C ASN A 241 8.26 -15.20 10.74
N LYS A 242 9.33 -14.39 10.72
CA LYS A 242 10.48 -14.64 11.61
C LYS A 242 10.05 -14.39 13.07
N GLY A 243 9.82 -15.46 13.83
CA GLY A 243 9.43 -15.42 15.24
C GLY A 243 7.95 -15.68 15.54
N LEU A 244 7.14 -16.03 14.54
CA LEU A 244 5.77 -16.52 14.72
C LEU A 244 5.77 -18.03 14.44
N ASP A 245 6.38 -18.80 15.34
CA ASP A 245 6.21 -20.26 15.36
C ASP A 245 4.77 -20.53 15.80
N LEU A 246 3.91 -20.89 14.84
CA LEU A 246 2.58 -21.48 15.07
C LEU A 246 2.64 -22.97 14.77
#